data_AF-A0A9D1K7T5-F1
#
_entry.id   AF-A0A9D1K7T5-F1
#
_cell.length_a   1.000
_cell.length_b   1.000
_cell.length_c   1.000
_cell.angle_alpha   90.00
_cell.angle_beta   90.00
_cell.angle_gamma   90.00
#
_symmetry.space_group_name_H-M   'P 1'
#
loop_
_entity.id
_entity.type
_entity.pdbx_description
1 polymer ?
#
loop_
_entity_poly.entity_id
_entity_poly.type
_entity_poly.pdbx_seq_one_letter_code
_entity_poly.pdbx_strand_id
1 'polypeptide(L)'
;MKTIEIRSQSLDHGGRIAVIAEHGREAVLKRASELAQDSSVSAVEWRVDAFESVFEIRFTVMPEMIKEVRRALGNKIFMYTFRDKRVGGKHPATCMYVTRLNDLASAPGLADLITVEWYAEPDAAEANIGNIHAAGKLAVASWCAQGEAGRDDIVKKLESMLESGADILEYCVMAESATELDAAIAAFKLRNPESVIIRSVISDTGEDKTIC
;
A
#
# COMPACT_ATOMS: atom_id res chain seq x y z
N MET A 1 19.55 7.01 -1.68
CA MET A 1 18.24 6.52 -1.23
C MET A 1 17.55 7.64 -0.49
N LYS A 2 16.39 8.02 -1.00
CA LYS A 2 15.53 9.05 -0.45
C LYS A 2 14.83 8.52 0.80
N THR A 3 14.96 9.22 1.93
CA THR A 3 14.07 9.04 3.08
C THR A 3 12.80 9.85 2.84
N ILE A 4 11.64 9.28 3.19
CA ILE A 4 10.35 9.97 3.10
C ILE A 4 9.91 10.35 4.51
N GLU A 5 9.69 11.66 4.72
CA GLU A 5 9.22 12.22 5.99
C GLU A 5 7.71 12.45 5.96
N ILE A 6 7.00 11.89 6.95
CA ILE A 6 5.54 11.97 7.08
C ILE A 6 5.19 12.14 8.56
N ARG A 7 4.43 13.19 8.92
CA ARG A 7 3.97 13.46 10.30
C ARG A 7 5.08 13.37 11.36
N SER A 8 6.25 13.93 11.06
CA SER A 8 7.46 13.90 11.91
C SER A 8 8.02 12.49 12.17
N GLN A 9 7.70 11.52 11.30
CA GLN A 9 8.31 10.19 11.25
C GLN A 9 8.93 9.97 9.88
N SER A 10 9.93 9.11 9.83
CA SER A 10 10.62 8.69 8.62
C SER A 10 10.19 7.29 8.19
N LEU A 11 10.06 7.08 6.88
CA LEU A 11 10.10 5.77 6.25
C LEU A 11 11.52 5.50 5.79
N ASP A 12 12.28 4.81 6.63
CA ASP A 12 13.69 4.50 6.40
C ASP A 12 13.89 3.09 5.88
N HIS A 13 15.05 2.86 5.27
CA HIS A 13 15.51 1.53 4.88
C HIS A 13 15.45 0.55 6.05
N GLY A 14 14.92 -0.66 5.82
CA GLY A 14 14.69 -1.67 6.85
C GLY A 14 13.45 -1.43 7.71
N GLY A 15 12.73 -0.32 7.51
CA GLY A 15 11.48 -0.03 8.22
C GLY A 15 10.40 -1.06 7.91
N ARG A 16 9.78 -1.60 8.95
CA ARG A 16 8.72 -2.61 8.83
C ARG A 16 7.35 -1.95 8.65
N ILE A 17 6.53 -2.48 7.75
CA ILE A 17 5.12 -2.11 7.61
C ILE A 17 4.26 -3.25 8.15
N ALA A 18 3.40 -2.96 9.13
CA ALA A 18 2.44 -3.94 9.65
C ALA A 18 1.11 -3.85 8.90
N VAL A 19 0.49 -5.00 8.62
CA VAL A 19 -0.78 -5.08 7.90
C VAL A 19 -1.94 -5.32 8.86
N ILE A 20 -3.00 -4.53 8.71
CA ILE A 20 -4.33 -4.74 9.29
C ILE A 20 -5.22 -5.29 8.18
N ALA A 21 -5.73 -6.50 8.36
CA ALA A 21 -6.61 -7.20 7.41
C ALA A 21 -7.83 -7.83 8.11
N GLU A 22 -8.11 -7.39 9.34
CA GLU A 22 -9.25 -7.81 10.13
C GLU A 22 -10.57 -7.41 9.45
N HIS A 23 -11.56 -8.29 9.53
CA HIS A 23 -12.83 -8.12 8.82
C HIS A 23 -13.77 -7.11 9.49
N GLY A 24 -13.89 -7.18 10.82
CA GLY A 24 -14.86 -6.42 11.59
C GLY A 24 -14.30 -5.14 12.20
N ARG A 25 -15.16 -4.13 12.36
CA ARG A 25 -14.78 -2.80 12.89
C ARG A 25 -13.98 -2.87 14.20
N GLU A 26 -14.48 -3.59 15.21
CA GLU A 26 -13.82 -3.66 16.52
C GLU A 26 -12.41 -4.26 16.43
N ALA A 27 -12.23 -5.30 15.61
CA ALA A 27 -10.95 -5.96 15.42
C ALA A 27 -9.95 -5.03 14.69
N VAL A 28 -10.38 -4.33 13.65
CA VAL A 28 -9.58 -3.31 12.95
C VAL A 28 -9.09 -2.22 13.91
N LEU A 29 -10.00 -1.64 14.71
CA LEU A 29 -9.65 -0.55 15.63
C LEU A 29 -8.76 -1.01 16.80
N LYS A 30 -9.01 -2.22 17.31
CA LYS A 30 -8.14 -2.83 18.33
C LYS A 30 -6.73 -3.02 17.77
N ARG A 31 -6.59 -3.61 16.58
CA ARG A 31 -5.29 -3.83 15.94
C ARG A 31 -4.56 -2.52 15.64
N ALA A 32 -5.27 -1.51 15.14
CA ALA A 32 -4.71 -0.18 14.92
C ALA A 32 -4.16 0.44 16.22
N SER A 33 -4.90 0.31 17.33
CA SER A 33 -4.47 0.84 18.63
C SER A 33 -3.23 0.12 19.18
N GLU A 34 -3.15 -1.20 19.00
CA GLU A 34 -1.97 -2.00 19.37
C GLU A 34 -0.74 -1.58 18.56
N LEU A 35 -0.87 -1.49 17.23
CA LEU A 35 0.22 -1.12 16.33
C LEU A 35 0.66 0.35 16.47
N ALA A 36 -0.22 1.22 16.93
CA ALA A 36 0.13 2.61 17.24
C ALA A 36 1.22 2.72 18.31
N GLN A 37 1.25 1.77 19.25
CA GLN A 37 2.22 1.72 20.35
C GLN A 37 3.46 0.88 20.02
N ASP A 38 3.46 0.15 18.90
CA ASP A 38 4.58 -0.68 18.50
C ASP A 38 5.67 0.18 17.83
N SER A 39 6.80 0.37 18.53
CA SER A 39 7.95 1.11 18.03
C SER A 39 8.78 0.35 16.99
N SER A 40 8.57 -0.97 16.85
CA SER A 40 9.25 -1.78 15.83
C SER A 40 8.63 -1.64 14.44
N VAL A 41 7.45 -1.01 14.36
CA VAL A 41 6.68 -0.81 13.13
C VAL A 41 6.82 0.64 12.68
N SER A 42 7.32 0.87 11.46
CA SER A 42 7.49 2.21 10.88
C SER A 42 6.18 2.76 10.32
N ALA A 43 5.37 1.89 9.71
CA ALA A 43 4.09 2.24 9.10
C ALA A 43 3.06 1.13 9.30
N VAL A 44 1.78 1.50 9.20
CA VAL A 44 0.68 0.54 9.23
C VAL A 44 -0.12 0.64 7.96
N GLU A 45 -0.25 -0.47 7.25
CA GLU A 45 -1.17 -0.64 6.12
C GLU A 45 -2.52 -1.15 6.64
N TRP A 46 -3.61 -0.52 6.22
CA TRP A 46 -4.93 -1.12 6.32
C TRP A 46 -5.39 -1.62 4.95
N ARG A 47 -5.55 -2.94 4.85
CA ARG A 47 -6.11 -3.66 3.70
C ARG A 47 -7.63 -3.55 3.74
N VAL A 48 -8.16 -2.46 3.21
CA VAL A 48 -9.60 -2.15 3.28
C VAL A 48 -10.45 -3.12 2.50
N ASP A 49 -9.89 -3.82 1.52
CA ASP A 49 -10.59 -4.88 0.80
C ASP A 49 -11.05 -6.02 1.73
N ALA A 50 -10.42 -6.21 2.90
CA ALA A 50 -10.86 -7.21 3.88
C ALA A 50 -12.02 -6.75 4.78
N PHE A 51 -12.33 -5.45 4.82
CA PHE A 51 -13.31 -4.88 5.74
C PHE A 51 -14.75 -5.18 5.31
N GLU A 52 -15.58 -5.64 6.24
CA GLU A 52 -16.94 -6.12 6.02
C GLU A 52 -17.86 -5.16 5.27
N SER A 53 -17.66 -3.85 5.46
CA SER A 53 -18.49 -2.79 4.87
C SER A 53 -17.77 -1.96 3.81
N VAL A 54 -16.71 -2.51 3.17
CA VAL A 54 -15.95 -1.78 2.14
C VAL A 54 -16.79 -1.35 0.93
N PHE A 55 -17.88 -2.08 0.64
CA PHE A 55 -18.84 -1.75 -0.42
C PHE A 55 -20.06 -0.96 0.05
N GLU A 56 -20.10 -0.52 1.30
CA GLU A 56 -21.15 0.39 1.72
C GLU A 56 -20.97 1.77 1.09
N ILE A 57 -21.64 1.94 -0.04
CA ILE A 57 -21.76 3.18 -0.82
C ILE A 57 -22.48 4.31 -0.09
N ARG A 58 -22.96 4.09 1.15
CA ARG A 58 -23.40 5.17 2.00
C ARG A 58 -22.14 5.96 2.36
N PHE A 59 -22.00 7.16 1.81
CA PHE A 59 -20.87 8.09 1.95
C PHE A 59 -20.53 8.51 3.39
N THR A 60 -21.01 7.79 4.39
CA THR A 60 -20.73 7.98 5.82
C THR A 60 -19.88 6.85 6.40
N VAL A 61 -20.02 5.59 5.97
CA VAL A 61 -19.36 4.47 6.67
C VAL A 61 -17.85 4.47 6.45
N MET A 62 -17.40 4.40 5.20
CA MET A 62 -15.95 4.40 4.92
C MET A 62 -15.25 5.68 5.41
N PRO A 63 -15.80 6.90 5.20
CA PRO A 63 -15.17 8.11 5.73
C PRO A 63 -15.06 8.13 7.26
N GLU A 64 -16.08 7.69 7.99
CA GLU A 64 -16.00 7.61 9.46
C GLU A 64 -15.04 6.51 9.91
N MET A 65 -15.04 5.35 9.25
CA MET A 65 -14.11 4.27 9.57
C MET A 65 -12.65 4.68 9.37
N ILE A 66 -12.33 5.37 8.26
CA ILE A 66 -10.98 5.89 8.00
C ILE A 66 -10.57 6.89 9.10
N LYS A 67 -11.49 7.77 9.54
CA LYS A 67 -11.24 8.70 10.66
C LYS A 67 -10.96 7.95 11.96
N GLU A 68 -11.72 6.90 12.27
CA GLU A 68 -11.54 6.11 13.48
C GLU A 68 -10.20 5.36 13.46
N VAL A 69 -9.83 4.76 12.35
CA VAL A 69 -8.51 4.11 12.16
C VAL A 69 -7.39 5.13 12.32
N ARG A 70 -7.50 6.31 11.69
CA ARG A 70 -6.53 7.41 11.88
C ARG A 70 -6.38 7.82 13.34
N ARG A 71 -7.50 7.96 14.08
CA ARG A 71 -7.47 8.29 15.52
C ARG A 71 -6.77 7.19 16.32
N ALA A 72 -7.09 5.93 16.05
CA ALA A 72 -6.46 4.78 16.71
C ALA A 72 -4.95 4.70 16.43
N LEU A 73 -4.52 5.01 15.22
CA LEU A 73 -3.11 5.04 14.81
C LEU A 73 -2.32 6.23 15.37
N GLY A 74 -2.97 7.23 15.97
CA GLY A 74 -2.31 8.38 16.60
C GLY A 74 -1.47 9.18 15.61
N ASN A 75 -0.15 9.14 15.72
CA ASN A 75 0.77 9.73 14.74
C ASN A 75 1.35 8.73 13.73
N LYS A 76 1.23 7.41 13.94
CA LYS A 76 1.84 6.38 13.08
C LYS A 76 1.51 6.62 11.60
N ILE A 77 2.49 6.40 10.72
CA ILE A 77 2.31 6.54 9.27
C ILE A 77 1.24 5.54 8.82
N PHE A 78 0.21 6.07 8.15
CA PHE A 78 -0.97 5.31 7.77
C PHE A 78 -1.03 5.11 6.24
N MET A 79 -0.87 3.87 5.81
CA MET A 79 -1.04 3.43 4.43
C MET A 79 -2.43 2.81 4.20
N TYR A 80 -3.12 3.28 3.18
CA TYR A 80 -4.45 2.82 2.80
C TYR A 80 -4.37 2.03 1.50
N THR A 81 -4.83 0.77 1.53
CA THR A 81 -4.77 -0.12 0.36
C THR A 81 -6.10 -0.82 0.12
N PHE A 82 -6.69 -0.59 -1.05
CA PHE A 82 -7.69 -1.50 -1.60
C PHE A 82 -6.99 -2.44 -2.60
N ARG A 83 -6.76 -3.71 -2.21
CA ARG A 83 -6.23 -4.72 -3.12
C ARG A 83 -7.37 -5.33 -3.91
N ASP A 84 -7.25 -5.34 -5.24
CA ASP A 84 -8.25 -5.95 -6.11
C ASP A 84 -8.10 -7.49 -6.14
N LYS A 85 -9.21 -8.21 -6.27
CA LYS A 85 -9.22 -9.68 -6.36
C LYS A 85 -8.35 -10.25 -7.50
N ARG A 86 -8.15 -9.52 -8.59
CA ARG A 86 -7.23 -9.90 -9.69
C ARG A 86 -5.78 -10.05 -9.24
N VAL A 87 -5.40 -9.41 -8.14
CA VAL A 87 -4.04 -9.37 -7.59
C VAL A 87 -4.03 -9.82 -6.12
N GLY A 88 -4.90 -10.75 -5.74
CA GLY A 88 -4.90 -11.37 -4.40
C GLY A 88 -5.71 -10.64 -3.33
N GLY A 89 -6.51 -9.64 -3.72
CA GLY A 89 -7.48 -8.99 -2.85
C GLY A 89 -8.72 -9.84 -2.55
N LYS A 90 -9.53 -9.41 -1.58
CA LYS A 90 -10.75 -10.15 -1.21
C LYS A 90 -11.88 -9.99 -2.21
N HIS A 91 -11.97 -8.84 -2.86
CA HIS A 91 -13.12 -8.49 -3.70
C HIS A 91 -12.72 -7.81 -5.01
N PRO A 92 -13.45 -8.08 -6.11
CA PRO A 92 -13.29 -7.31 -7.34
C PRO A 92 -13.95 -5.94 -7.17
N ALA A 93 -13.38 -4.90 -7.77
CA ALA A 93 -14.00 -3.58 -7.84
C ALA A 93 -13.77 -2.96 -9.23
N THR A 94 -14.64 -2.04 -9.62
CA THR A 94 -14.41 -1.24 -10.82
C THR A 94 -13.39 -0.15 -10.52
N CYS A 95 -12.65 0.30 -11.54
CA CYS A 95 -11.72 1.44 -11.39
C CYS A 95 -12.39 2.67 -10.81
N MET A 96 -13.64 2.97 -11.22
CA MET A 96 -14.41 4.09 -10.69
C MET A 96 -14.67 3.94 -9.18
N TYR A 97 -14.95 2.73 -8.71
CA TYR A 97 -15.17 2.47 -7.29
C TYR A 97 -13.88 2.62 -6.47
N VAL A 98 -12.77 2.04 -6.96
CA VAL A 98 -11.46 2.16 -6.31
C VAL A 98 -10.99 3.62 -6.28
N THR A 99 -11.17 4.35 -7.38
CA THR A 99 -10.88 5.79 -7.45
C THR A 99 -11.64 6.55 -6.37
N ARG A 100 -12.94 6.25 -6.22
CA ARG A 100 -13.76 6.90 -5.19
C ARG A 100 -13.28 6.56 -3.77
N LEU A 101 -12.89 5.31 -3.50
CA LEU A 101 -12.33 4.94 -2.20
C LEU A 101 -11.01 5.66 -1.91
N ASN A 102 -10.13 5.76 -2.91
CA ASN A 102 -8.86 6.47 -2.81
C ASN A 102 -9.07 7.97 -2.56
N ASP A 103 -10.04 8.60 -3.22
CA ASP A 103 -10.41 10.00 -2.95
C ASP A 103 -10.85 10.22 -1.49
N LEU A 104 -11.64 9.30 -0.94
CA LEU A 104 -12.08 9.38 0.46
C LEU A 104 -10.90 9.28 1.43
N ALA A 105 -9.97 8.35 1.18
CA ALA A 105 -8.77 8.18 2.01
C ALA A 105 -7.79 9.35 1.86
N SER A 106 -7.79 10.00 0.70
CA SER A 106 -6.93 11.15 0.38
C SER A 106 -7.36 12.45 1.07
N ALA A 107 -8.52 12.48 1.74
CA ALA A 107 -8.97 13.67 2.44
C ALA A 107 -7.94 14.17 3.49
N PRO A 108 -7.88 15.50 3.74
CA PRO A 108 -6.91 16.08 4.66
C PRO A 108 -6.92 15.40 6.03
N GLY A 109 -5.72 15.07 6.53
CA GLY A 109 -5.54 14.48 7.86
C GLY A 109 -5.90 12.99 8.01
N LEU A 110 -6.42 12.32 6.98
CA LEU A 110 -6.78 10.90 7.02
C LEU A 110 -5.59 9.97 6.78
N ALA A 111 -5.49 9.31 5.62
CA ALA A 111 -4.35 8.47 5.28
C ALA A 111 -3.15 9.33 4.81
N ASP A 112 -1.96 8.76 4.94
CA ASP A 112 -0.70 9.41 4.58
C ASP A 112 -0.16 8.89 3.24
N LEU A 113 -0.25 7.57 3.04
CA LEU A 113 0.07 6.87 1.80
C LEU A 113 -1.20 6.24 1.22
N ILE A 114 -1.41 6.39 -0.08
CA ILE A 114 -2.54 5.76 -0.79
C ILE A 114 -2.01 4.82 -1.86
N THR A 115 -2.45 3.57 -1.82
CA THR A 115 -2.02 2.56 -2.77
C THR A 115 -2.87 2.58 -4.04
N VAL A 116 -2.20 2.50 -5.18
CA VAL A 116 -2.78 2.33 -6.50
C VAL A 116 -2.28 1.01 -7.07
N GLU A 117 -3.20 0.06 -7.25
CA GLU A 117 -2.89 -1.23 -7.85
C GLU A 117 -2.59 -1.07 -9.35
N TRP A 118 -1.39 -1.48 -9.75
CA TRP A 118 -0.88 -1.35 -11.11
C TRP A 118 -1.30 -2.54 -11.99
N TYR A 119 -2.59 -2.86 -12.06
CA TYR A 119 -3.11 -3.90 -12.97
C TYR A 119 -3.34 -3.36 -14.39
N ALA A 120 -3.98 -4.16 -15.25
CA ALA A 120 -4.12 -3.92 -16.70
C ALA A 120 -5.04 -2.74 -17.11
N GLU A 121 -5.00 -1.63 -16.40
CA GLU A 121 -5.73 -0.37 -16.68
C GLU A 121 -4.84 0.85 -16.34
N PRO A 122 -3.71 1.04 -17.05
CA PRO A 122 -2.68 2.04 -16.69
C PRO A 122 -3.22 3.48 -16.67
N ASP A 123 -4.04 3.88 -17.64
CA ASP A 123 -4.62 5.23 -17.69
C ASP A 123 -5.41 5.59 -16.41
N ALA A 124 -6.17 4.62 -15.88
CA ALA A 124 -6.93 4.81 -14.66
C ALA A 124 -6.01 4.85 -13.41
N ALA A 125 -4.94 4.06 -13.42
CA ALA A 125 -3.96 4.05 -12.35
C ALA A 125 -3.14 5.36 -12.31
N GLU A 126 -2.69 5.86 -13.46
CA GLU A 126 -2.01 7.16 -13.59
C GLU A 126 -2.91 8.32 -13.15
N ALA A 127 -4.18 8.31 -13.56
CA ALA A 127 -5.15 9.31 -13.12
C ALA A 127 -5.32 9.31 -11.59
N ASN A 128 -5.33 8.12 -10.96
CA ASN A 128 -5.39 8.00 -9.50
C ASN A 128 -4.16 8.58 -8.82
N ILE A 129 -2.96 8.33 -9.35
CA ILE A 129 -1.72 8.92 -8.82
C ILE A 129 -1.80 10.45 -8.88
N GLY A 130 -2.24 11.00 -10.01
CA GLY A 130 -2.46 12.44 -10.15
C GLY A 130 -3.47 13.02 -9.14
N ASN A 131 -4.58 12.31 -8.90
CA ASN A 131 -5.59 12.71 -7.90
C ASN A 131 -5.03 12.71 -6.47
N ILE A 132 -4.24 11.68 -6.11
CA ILE A 132 -3.59 11.55 -4.79
C ILE A 132 -2.61 12.71 -4.58
N HIS A 133 -1.79 13.03 -5.58
CA HIS A 133 -0.88 14.17 -5.54
C HIS A 133 -1.62 15.50 -5.43
N ALA A 134 -2.72 15.68 -6.18
CA ALA A 134 -3.55 16.87 -6.10
C ALA A 134 -4.19 17.06 -4.70
N ALA A 135 -4.42 15.97 -3.98
CA ALA A 135 -4.87 15.99 -2.59
C ALA A 135 -3.73 16.21 -1.57
N GLY A 136 -2.48 16.37 -2.01
CA GLY A 136 -1.30 16.56 -1.17
C GLY A 136 -0.86 15.30 -0.42
N LYS A 137 -1.15 14.12 -0.97
CA LYS A 137 -0.79 12.80 -0.43
C LYS A 137 0.29 12.13 -1.27
N LEU A 138 0.90 11.09 -0.73
CA LEU A 138 1.90 10.29 -1.44
C LEU A 138 1.26 9.03 -2.01
N ALA A 139 1.61 8.70 -3.24
CA ALA A 139 1.10 7.54 -3.94
C ALA A 139 2.06 6.34 -3.86
N VAL A 140 1.51 5.16 -3.61
CA VAL A 140 2.23 3.87 -3.70
C VAL A 140 1.72 3.13 -4.92
N ALA A 141 2.54 2.97 -5.96
CA ALA A 141 2.21 2.10 -7.09
C ALA A 141 2.54 0.66 -6.71
N SER A 142 1.55 -0.23 -6.72
CA SER A 142 1.67 -1.57 -6.15
C SER A 142 1.32 -2.67 -7.14
N TRP A 143 2.05 -3.79 -7.08
CA TRP A 143 1.72 -5.00 -7.82
C TRP A 143 1.96 -6.26 -6.99
N CYS A 144 1.00 -7.17 -6.99
CA CYS A 144 1.13 -8.51 -6.39
C CYS A 144 1.09 -9.60 -7.46
N ALA A 145 2.21 -10.28 -7.65
CA ALA A 145 2.31 -11.42 -8.57
C ALA A 145 1.36 -12.55 -8.13
N GLN A 146 0.65 -13.15 -9.10
CA GLN A 146 -0.28 -14.28 -8.88
C GLN A 146 0.37 -15.61 -9.30
N GLY A 147 1.58 -15.86 -8.82
CA GLY A 147 2.40 -17.01 -9.17
C GLY A 147 3.89 -16.70 -9.10
N GLU A 148 4.71 -17.58 -9.68
CA GLU A 148 6.15 -17.36 -9.80
C GLU A 148 6.44 -16.10 -10.60
N ALA A 149 7.39 -15.30 -10.11
CA ALA A 149 7.84 -14.08 -10.77
C ALA A 149 9.36 -14.13 -10.92
N GLY A 150 9.85 -14.15 -12.16
CA GLY A 150 11.28 -14.08 -12.44
C GLY A 150 11.82 -12.66 -12.31
N ARG A 151 13.09 -12.51 -11.94
CA ARG A 151 13.76 -11.22 -11.74
C ARG A 151 13.46 -10.18 -12.82
N ASP A 152 13.58 -10.55 -14.10
CA ASP A 152 13.48 -9.59 -15.21
C ASP A 152 12.04 -9.07 -15.40
N ASP A 153 11.03 -9.87 -15.07
CA ASP A 153 9.62 -9.44 -15.11
C ASP A 153 9.30 -8.49 -13.96
N ILE A 154 9.85 -8.76 -12.77
CA ILE A 154 9.76 -7.87 -11.61
C ILE A 154 10.39 -6.51 -11.93
N VAL A 155 11.59 -6.49 -12.52
CA VAL A 155 12.29 -5.26 -12.90
C VAL A 155 11.47 -4.45 -13.90
N LYS A 156 10.96 -5.07 -14.98
CA LYS A 156 10.12 -4.37 -15.98
C LYS A 156 8.86 -3.76 -15.36
N LYS A 157 8.25 -4.47 -14.41
CA LYS A 157 7.06 -3.99 -13.72
C LYS A 157 7.36 -2.82 -12.79
N LEU A 158 8.47 -2.87 -12.06
CA LEU A 158 8.96 -1.74 -11.26
C LEU A 158 9.26 -0.52 -12.13
N GLU A 159 9.85 -0.70 -13.31
CA GLU A 159 10.09 0.39 -14.27
C GLU A 159 8.78 1.03 -14.74
N SER A 160 7.80 0.21 -15.13
CA SER A 160 6.48 0.70 -15.53
C SER A 160 5.77 1.44 -14.38
N MET A 161 5.88 0.97 -13.13
CA MET A 161 5.32 1.67 -11.98
C MET A 161 6.10 2.97 -11.67
N LEU A 162 7.40 3.02 -11.90
CA LEU A 162 8.19 4.25 -11.71
C LEU A 162 7.80 5.34 -12.72
N GLU A 163 7.55 4.97 -13.97
CA GLU A 163 7.13 5.90 -15.04
C GLU A 163 5.82 6.63 -14.73
N SER A 164 4.97 6.04 -13.88
CA SER A 164 3.71 6.64 -13.43
C SER A 164 3.89 7.88 -12.54
N GLY A 165 5.09 8.11 -12.01
CA GLY A 165 5.38 9.20 -11.07
C GLY A 165 5.03 8.92 -9.61
N ALA A 166 4.67 7.69 -9.25
CA ALA A 166 4.46 7.29 -7.86
C ALA A 166 5.66 7.58 -6.96
N ASP A 167 5.40 7.92 -5.70
CA ASP A 167 6.44 8.27 -4.71
C ASP A 167 7.17 7.04 -4.18
N ILE A 168 6.44 5.93 -4.08
CA ILE A 168 6.89 4.65 -3.55
C ILE A 168 6.39 3.55 -4.49
N LEU A 169 7.24 2.55 -4.73
CA LEU A 169 6.85 1.34 -5.47
C LEU A 169 6.65 0.20 -4.48
N GLU A 170 5.65 -0.63 -4.67
CA GLU A 170 5.49 -1.88 -3.94
C GLU A 170 5.48 -3.06 -4.92
N TYR A 171 6.29 -4.07 -4.63
CA TYR A 171 6.19 -5.33 -5.34
C TYR A 171 6.02 -6.49 -4.35
N CYS A 172 4.96 -7.25 -4.56
CA CYS A 172 4.54 -8.34 -3.71
C CYS A 172 4.65 -9.69 -4.44
N VAL A 173 5.25 -10.67 -3.77
CA VAL A 173 5.42 -12.05 -4.26
C VAL A 173 5.05 -13.07 -3.18
N MET A 174 4.87 -14.33 -3.59
CA MET A 174 4.85 -15.45 -2.64
C MET A 174 6.28 -15.80 -2.20
N ALA A 175 6.42 -16.47 -1.06
CA ALA A 175 7.70 -16.80 -0.42
C ALA A 175 8.69 -17.50 -1.36
N GLU A 176 8.20 -18.30 -2.32
CA GLU A 176 9.02 -19.03 -3.29
C GLU A 176 9.80 -18.10 -4.24
N SER A 177 9.27 -16.91 -4.50
CA SER A 177 9.91 -15.89 -5.36
C SER A 177 10.60 -14.77 -4.57
N ALA A 178 10.76 -14.91 -3.25
CA ALA A 178 11.39 -13.88 -2.41
C ALA A 178 12.83 -13.55 -2.86
N THR A 179 13.63 -14.57 -3.20
CA THR A 179 15.00 -14.39 -3.70
C THR A 179 15.04 -13.65 -5.04
N GLU A 180 14.08 -13.93 -5.94
CA GLU A 180 13.97 -13.24 -7.23
C GLU A 180 13.58 -11.78 -7.03
N LEU A 181 12.69 -11.49 -6.08
CA LEU A 181 12.33 -10.12 -5.70
C LEU A 181 13.55 -9.36 -5.14
N ASP A 182 14.33 -9.98 -4.26
CA ASP A 182 15.55 -9.36 -3.71
C ASP A 182 16.58 -9.04 -4.81
N ALA A 183 16.81 -9.99 -5.72
CA ALA A 183 17.69 -9.79 -6.86
C ALA A 183 17.18 -8.68 -7.81
N ALA A 184 15.86 -8.61 -8.03
CA ALA A 184 15.23 -7.61 -8.88
C ALA A 184 15.32 -6.20 -8.29
N ILE A 185 15.03 -6.04 -6.99
CA ILE A 185 15.15 -4.76 -6.27
C ILE A 185 16.60 -4.26 -6.33
N ALA A 186 17.57 -5.14 -6.07
CA ALA A 186 18.99 -4.79 -6.16
C ALA A 186 19.37 -4.31 -7.57
N ALA A 187 18.98 -5.06 -8.62
CA ALA A 187 19.26 -4.69 -10.01
C ALA A 187 18.57 -3.39 -10.43
N PHE A 188 17.33 -3.18 -9.98
CA PHE A 188 16.56 -1.97 -10.25
C PHE A 188 17.19 -0.74 -9.59
N LYS A 189 17.59 -0.84 -8.32
CA LYS A 189 18.22 0.27 -7.57
C LYS A 189 19.58 0.69 -8.11
N LEU A 190 20.32 -0.18 -8.81
CA LEU A 190 21.55 0.23 -9.50
C LEU A 190 21.30 1.33 -10.55
N ARG A 191 20.11 1.33 -11.15
CA ARG A 191 19.69 2.34 -12.15
C ARG A 191 18.82 3.44 -11.54
N ASN A 192 18.12 3.13 -10.44
CA ASN A 192 17.17 4.01 -9.77
C ASN A 192 17.51 4.17 -8.26
N PRO A 193 18.68 4.74 -7.90
CA PRO A 193 19.17 4.74 -6.51
C PRO A 193 18.30 5.53 -5.51
N GLU A 194 17.44 6.41 -6.01
CA GLU A 194 16.55 7.25 -5.22
C GLU A 194 15.14 6.68 -5.07
N SER A 195 14.81 5.59 -5.76
CA SER A 195 13.49 4.93 -5.60
C SER A 195 13.37 4.30 -4.21
N VAL A 196 12.23 4.55 -3.57
CA VAL A 196 11.80 3.86 -2.34
C VAL A 196 10.92 2.69 -2.74
N ILE A 197 11.28 1.49 -2.29
CA ILE A 197 10.57 0.27 -2.66
C ILE A 197 10.09 -0.43 -1.39
N ILE A 198 8.81 -0.79 -1.35
CA ILE A 198 8.26 -1.74 -0.38
C ILE A 198 8.43 -3.13 -0.98
N ARG A 199 9.31 -3.92 -0.35
CA ARG A 199 9.38 -5.36 -0.57
C ARG A 199 8.26 -6.01 0.22
N SER A 200 7.35 -6.73 -0.46
CA SER A 200 6.29 -7.50 0.19
C SER A 200 6.41 -8.99 -0.15
N VAL A 201 6.39 -9.85 0.87
CA VAL A 201 6.44 -11.31 0.71
C VAL A 201 5.30 -11.94 1.50
N ILE A 202 4.43 -12.66 0.80
CA ILE A 202 3.32 -13.41 1.38
C ILE A 202 3.77 -14.84 1.68
N SER A 203 3.45 -15.30 2.88
CA SER A 203 3.71 -16.65 3.37
C SER A 203 2.53 -17.16 4.20
N ASP A 204 2.59 -18.43 4.64
CA ASP A 204 1.56 -19.04 5.49
C ASP A 204 1.34 -18.31 6.82
N THR A 205 2.35 -17.55 7.29
CA THR A 205 2.30 -16.82 8.56
C THR A 205 1.86 -15.36 8.39
N GLY A 206 1.65 -14.90 7.16
CA GLY A 206 1.22 -13.55 6.83
C GLY A 206 2.07 -12.87 5.75
N GLU A 207 1.90 -11.56 5.65
CA GLU A 207 2.59 -10.70 4.69
C GLU A 207 3.70 -9.91 5.40
N ASP A 208 4.95 -10.12 4.99
CA ASP A 208 6.12 -9.40 5.48
C ASP A 208 6.43 -8.23 4.56
N LYS A 209 6.40 -7.00 5.09
CA LYS A 209 6.65 -5.77 4.33
C LYS A 209 7.80 -4.99 4.94
N THR A 210 8.79 -4.69 4.11
CA THR A 210 9.98 -3.94 4.50
C THR A 210 10.33 -2.88 3.46
N ILE A 211 10.77 -1.71 3.91
CA ILE A 211 11.32 -0.67 3.04
C ILE A 211 12.74 -1.06 2.59
N CYS A 212 12.96 -1.09 1.29
CA CYS A 212 14.25 -1.35 0.64
C CYS A 212 14.83 -0.10 0.00
#